data_AF-A0A9X3SAA4-F1
#
_entry.id   AF-A0A9X3SAA4-F1
#
_cell.length_a   1.000
_cell.length_b   1.000
_cell.length_c   1.000
_cell.angle_alpha   90.00
_cell.angle_beta   90.00
_cell.angle_gamma   90.00
#
_symmetry.space_group_name_H-M   'P 1'
#
loop_
_entity.id
_entity.type
_entity.pdbx_description
1 polymer ?
#
loop_
_entity_poly.entity_id
_entity_poly.type
_entity_poly.pdbx_seq_one_letter_code
_entity_poly.pdbx_strand_id
1 'polypeptide(L)'
;MPLLFRPRRPLLRGAMLGGTAYMAGKAGARAQERAYADQASEAEQEARLSALESTQAPAPAAPAPAPGGGSDLVAELTKLKGLLDAGVLSQPEFETAKQRVLAGG
;
A
#
# COMPACT_ATOMS: atom_id res chain seq x y z
N MET A 1 -72.74 -26.35 -20.44
CA MET A 1 -71.67 -27.04 -21.18
C MET A 1 -70.34 -26.35 -20.89
N PRO A 2 -69.36 -27.03 -20.27
CA PRO A 2 -68.03 -26.47 -20.07
C PRO A 2 -67.18 -26.70 -21.33
N LEU A 3 -66.72 -25.63 -21.97
CA LEU A 3 -65.73 -25.72 -23.04
C LEU A 3 -64.38 -25.20 -22.54
N LEU A 4 -63.46 -26.15 -22.42
CA LEU A 4 -62.05 -26.00 -22.12
C LEU A 4 -61.38 -25.16 -23.21
N PHE A 5 -60.89 -23.96 -22.91
CA PHE A 5 -59.77 -23.37 -23.68
C PHE A 5 -58.93 -22.45 -22.79
N ARG A 6 -57.73 -22.91 -22.45
CA ARG A 6 -56.68 -22.19 -21.73
C ARG A 6 -55.66 -21.66 -22.74
N PRO A 7 -55.64 -20.36 -23.09
CA PRO A 7 -54.53 -19.82 -23.86
C PRO A 7 -53.30 -19.68 -22.97
N ARG A 8 -52.23 -20.35 -23.40
CA ARG A 8 -50.92 -20.44 -22.76
C ARG A 8 -50.23 -19.07 -22.84
N ARG A 9 -49.67 -18.59 -21.73
CA ARG A 9 -48.72 -17.47 -21.73
C ARG A 9 -47.43 -17.90 -22.45
N PRO A 10 -47.05 -17.32 -23.60
CA PRO A 10 -45.69 -17.44 -24.09
C PRO A 10 -44.83 -16.34 -23.45
N LEU A 11 -43.51 -16.50 -23.55
CA LEU A 11 -42.49 -15.52 -23.17
C LEU A 11 -42.03 -15.57 -21.70
N LEU A 12 -41.62 -16.77 -21.26
CA LEU A 12 -40.52 -16.90 -20.31
C LEU A 12 -39.44 -17.81 -20.89
N ARG A 13 -38.95 -17.48 -22.10
CA ARG A 13 -37.86 -18.21 -22.78
C ARG A 13 -36.86 -17.24 -23.43
N GLY A 14 -36.47 -16.21 -22.71
CA GLY A 14 -35.41 -15.27 -23.13
C GLY A 14 -34.29 -15.07 -22.10
N ALA A 15 -34.40 -15.65 -20.90
CA ALA A 15 -33.46 -15.38 -19.81
C ALA A 15 -32.35 -16.45 -19.65
N MET A 16 -32.46 -17.61 -20.30
CA MET A 16 -31.56 -18.75 -20.05
C MET A 16 -30.57 -19.07 -21.18
N LEU A 17 -30.54 -18.30 -22.27
CA LEU A 17 -29.43 -18.28 -23.24
C LEU A 17 -28.45 -17.12 -22.98
N GLY A 18 -28.66 -16.36 -21.90
CA GLY A 18 -27.79 -15.26 -21.46
C GLY A 18 -26.85 -15.63 -20.31
N GLY A 19 -26.82 -16.88 -19.83
CA GLY A 19 -26.00 -17.26 -18.67
C GLY A 19 -24.49 -17.20 -18.92
N THR A 20 -24.05 -17.63 -20.11
CA THR A 20 -22.63 -17.60 -20.50
C THR A 20 -22.22 -16.24 -21.06
N ALA A 21 -23.10 -15.58 -21.83
CA ALA A 21 -22.86 -14.22 -22.32
C ALA A 21 -22.83 -13.18 -21.19
N TYR A 22 -23.69 -13.30 -20.17
CA TYR A 22 -23.68 -12.42 -19.01
C TYR A 22 -22.45 -12.64 -18.11
N MET A 23 -21.97 -13.89 -17.99
CA MET A 23 -20.72 -14.16 -17.27
C MET A 23 -19.49 -13.64 -18.03
N ALA A 24 -19.48 -13.70 -19.36
CA ALA A 24 -18.42 -13.08 -20.17
C ALA A 24 -18.42 -11.54 -20.07
N GLY A 25 -19.60 -10.90 -20.11
CA GLY A 25 -19.73 -9.45 -19.90
C GLY A 25 -19.35 -9.01 -18.48
N LYS A 26 -19.74 -9.79 -17.46
CA LYS A 26 -19.40 -9.53 -16.05
C LYS A 26 -17.92 -9.74 -15.76
N ALA A 27 -17.25 -10.68 -16.44
CA ALA A 27 -15.80 -10.84 -16.36
C ALA A 27 -15.06 -9.63 -16.92
N GLY A 28 -15.53 -9.06 -18.04
CA GLY A 28 -15.00 -7.81 -18.59
C GLY A 28 -15.19 -6.61 -17.65
N ALA A 29 -16.38 -6.45 -17.07
CA ALA A 29 -16.64 -5.40 -16.08
C ALA A 29 -15.75 -5.53 -14.82
N ARG A 30 -15.58 -6.75 -14.30
CA ARG A 30 -14.66 -7.05 -13.18
C ARG A 30 -13.20 -6.81 -13.55
N ALA A 31 -12.79 -7.10 -14.78
CA ALA A 31 -11.44 -6.83 -15.25
C ALA A 31 -11.18 -5.33 -15.36
N GLN A 32 -12.18 -4.56 -15.79
CA GLN A 32 -12.09 -3.10 -15.87
C GLN A 32 -12.05 -2.47 -14.47
N GLU A 33 -12.90 -2.91 -13.54
CA GLU A 33 -12.86 -2.49 -12.14
C GLU A 33 -11.52 -2.81 -11.48
N ARG A 34 -10.95 -4.00 -11.73
CA ARG A 34 -9.62 -4.36 -11.25
C ARG A 34 -8.54 -3.47 -11.85
N ALA A 35 -8.57 -3.23 -13.15
CA ALA A 35 -7.60 -2.34 -13.80
C ALA A 35 -7.64 -0.92 -13.22
N TYR A 36 -8.82 -0.38 -12.93
CA TYR A 36 -8.97 0.91 -12.25
C TYR A 36 -8.48 0.87 -10.79
N ALA A 37 -8.76 -0.21 -10.06
CA ALA A 37 -8.31 -0.38 -8.68
C ALA A 37 -6.79 -0.58 -8.58
N ASP A 38 -6.19 -1.34 -9.50
CA ASP A 38 -4.76 -1.51 -9.64
C ASP A 38 -4.12 -0.16 -9.97
N GLN A 39 -4.63 0.57 -10.96
CA GLN A 39 -4.11 1.90 -11.31
C GLN A 39 -4.19 2.91 -10.16
N ALA A 40 -5.27 2.89 -9.39
CA ALA A 40 -5.39 3.73 -8.19
C ALA A 40 -4.38 3.33 -7.10
N SER A 41 -4.15 2.03 -6.93
CA SER A 41 -3.19 1.50 -5.96
C SER A 41 -1.74 1.82 -6.36
N GLU A 42 -1.43 1.73 -7.66
CA GLU A 42 -0.14 2.10 -8.23
C GLU A 42 0.15 3.59 -8.04
N ALA A 43 -0.82 4.45 -8.34
CA ALA A 43 -0.69 5.90 -8.14
C ALA A 43 -0.47 6.27 -6.67
N GLU A 44 -1.13 5.59 -5.72
CA GLU A 44 -0.94 5.84 -4.29
C GLU A 44 0.44 5.35 -3.81
N GLN A 45 0.93 4.23 -4.36
CA GLN A 45 2.29 3.74 -4.09
C GLN A 45 3.36 4.68 -4.66
N GLU A 46 3.19 5.15 -5.89
CA GLU A 46 4.09 6.13 -6.51
C GLU A 46 4.11 7.44 -5.73
N ALA A 47 2.95 7.94 -5.28
CA ALA A 47 2.88 9.14 -4.45
C ALA A 47 3.62 8.96 -3.11
N ARG A 48 3.49 7.79 -2.47
CA ARG A 48 4.27 7.49 -1.25
C ARG A 48 5.76 7.41 -1.54
N LEU A 49 6.16 6.68 -2.58
CA LEU A 49 7.57 6.55 -2.97
C LEU A 49 8.18 7.91 -3.29
N SER A 50 7.48 8.74 -4.06
CA SER A 50 7.92 10.11 -4.40
C SER A 50 8.00 11.02 -3.17
N ALA A 51 7.09 10.88 -2.21
CA ALA A 51 7.14 11.61 -0.95
C ALA A 51 8.33 11.15 -0.06
N LEU A 52 8.62 9.84 -0.04
CA LEU A 52 9.80 9.30 0.63
C LEU A 52 11.09 9.78 -0.05
N GLU A 53 11.15 9.76 -1.38
CA GLU A 53 12.32 10.18 -2.16
C GLU A 53 12.56 11.70 -2.03
N SER A 54 11.51 12.51 -2.01
CA SER A 54 11.60 13.96 -1.76
C SER A 54 12.06 14.27 -0.33
N THR A 55 11.75 13.39 0.64
CA THR A 55 12.28 13.48 2.01
C THR A 55 13.72 12.97 2.10
N GLN A 56 14.13 12.10 1.18
CA GLN A 56 15.51 11.63 1.02
C GLN A 56 16.29 12.54 0.05
N ALA A 57 16.17 13.86 0.23
CA ALA A 57 17.24 14.73 -0.22
C ALA A 57 18.55 14.24 0.42
N PRO A 58 19.66 14.12 -0.33
CA PRO A 58 20.93 13.69 0.23
C PRO A 58 21.26 14.65 1.39
N ALA A 59 21.24 14.10 2.60
CA ALA A 59 21.75 14.82 3.76
C ALA A 59 23.16 15.28 3.38
N PRO A 60 23.47 16.59 3.47
CA PRO A 60 24.84 17.04 3.27
C PRO A 60 25.71 16.18 4.17
N ALA A 61 26.79 15.61 3.60
CA ALA A 61 27.76 14.83 4.37
C ALA A 61 28.13 15.66 5.60
N ALA A 62 27.63 15.22 6.76
CA ALA A 62 27.82 15.95 8.00
C ALA A 62 29.33 15.99 8.27
N PRO A 63 29.90 17.15 8.63
CA PRO A 63 31.28 17.20 9.08
C PRO A 63 31.43 16.18 10.23
N ALA A 64 32.50 15.38 10.17
CA ALA A 64 32.82 14.42 11.21
C ALA A 64 32.77 15.14 12.58
N PRO A 65 31.96 14.66 13.54
CA PRO A 65 31.77 15.39 14.78
C PRO A 65 33.08 15.52 15.54
N ALA A 66 33.44 16.76 15.85
CA ALA A 66 34.42 17.09 16.89
C ALA A 66 33.74 16.86 18.25
N PRO A 67 34.45 16.31 19.26
CA PRO A 67 33.83 15.84 20.50
C PRO A 67 33.24 17.02 21.28
N GLY A 68 31.92 17.10 21.27
CA GLY A 68 31.13 18.18 21.89
C GLY A 68 29.84 17.57 22.44
N GLY A 69 29.91 17.12 23.70
CA GLY A 69 29.03 16.13 24.34
C GLY A 69 27.53 16.44 24.51
N GLY A 70 26.94 17.36 23.73
CA GLY A 70 25.48 17.55 23.67
C GLY A 70 24.91 17.33 22.26
N SER A 71 25.62 17.77 21.23
CA SER A 71 25.25 17.56 19.83
C SER A 71 25.48 16.12 19.36
N ASP A 72 26.47 15.43 19.95
CA ASP A 72 26.82 14.06 19.61
C ASP A 72 25.68 13.07 19.92
N LEU A 73 24.99 13.23 21.05
CA LEU A 73 23.86 12.36 21.41
C LEU A 73 22.72 12.45 20.40
N VAL A 74 22.38 13.66 19.96
CA VAL A 74 21.31 13.88 18.96
C VAL A 74 21.74 13.34 17.59
N ALA A 75 23.01 13.48 17.24
CA ALA A 75 23.58 12.92 16.01
C ALA A 75 23.56 11.37 16.02
N GLU A 76 23.93 10.74 17.14
CA GLU A 76 23.90 9.28 17.31
C GLU A 76 22.46 8.73 17.24
N LEU A 77 21.49 9.39 17.89
CA LEU A 77 20.08 9.01 17.82
C LEU A 77 19.52 9.12 16.40
N THR A 78 19.93 10.13 15.64
CA THR A 78 19.52 10.32 14.24
C THR A 78 20.12 9.23 13.35
N LYS A 79 21.38 8.88 13.56
CA LYS A 79 22.06 7.79 12.83
C LYS A 79 21.42 6.44 13.11
N LEU A 80 21.08 6.15 14.37
CA LEU A 80 20.37 4.92 14.75
C LEU A 80 19.00 4.82 14.06
N LYS A 81 18.26 5.93 13.95
CA LYS A 81 16.98 5.96 13.25
C LYS A 81 17.16 5.68 11.76
N GLY A 82 18.16 6.28 11.12
CA GLY A 82 18.49 6.00 9.72
C GLY A 82 18.83 4.52 9.46
N LEU A 83 19.52 3.86 10.39
CA LEU A 83 19.84 2.43 10.28
C LEU A 83 18.60 1.53 10.47
N LEU A 84 17.66 1.93 11.32
CA LEU A 84 16.37 1.26 11.48
C LEU A 84 15.50 1.40 10.21
N ASP A 85 15.42 2.61 9.65
CA ASP A 85 14.66 2.90 8.43
C ASP A 85 15.28 2.19 7.20
N ALA A 86 16.60 2.02 7.19
CA ALA A 86 17.31 1.21 6.19
C ALA A 86 17.15 -0.31 6.38
N GLY A 87 16.49 -0.76 7.46
CA GLY A 87 16.32 -2.17 7.80
C GLY A 87 17.61 -2.88 8.22
N VAL A 88 18.68 -2.13 8.49
CA VAL A 88 19.99 -2.65 8.94
C VAL A 88 19.93 -3.02 10.43
N LEU A 89 19.14 -2.29 11.22
CA LEU A 89 18.79 -2.64 12.59
C LEU A 89 17.32 -3.03 12.69
N SER A 90 17.02 -3.96 13.59
CA SER A 90 15.65 -4.25 14.00
C SER A 90 15.18 -3.29 15.11
N GLN A 91 13.86 -3.12 15.27
CA GLN A 91 13.27 -2.29 16.34
C GLN A 91 13.83 -2.59 17.75
N PRO A 92 13.95 -3.86 18.22
CA PRO A 92 14.48 -4.14 19.55
C PRO A 92 15.96 -3.75 19.70
N GLU A 93 16.76 -3.83 18.64
CA GLU A 93 18.16 -3.42 18.65
C GLU A 93 18.29 -1.89 18.68
N PHE A 94 17.42 -1.18 17.97
CA PHE A 94 17.35 0.27 17.99
C PHE A 94 17.04 0.81 19.40
N GLU A 95 16.07 0.23 20.10
CA GLU A 95 15.71 0.65 21.46
C GLU A 95 16.87 0.44 22.45
N THR A 96 17.55 -0.69 22.35
CA THR A 96 18.72 -1.00 23.19
C THR A 96 19.85 0.01 22.96
N ALA A 97 20.12 0.35 21.69
CA ALA A 97 21.14 1.33 21.34
C ALA A 97 20.75 2.74 21.81
N LYS A 98 19.50 3.16 21.66
CA LYS A 98 18.98 4.44 22.15
C LYS A 98 19.15 4.58 23.67
N GLN A 99 18.83 3.53 24.43
CA GLN A 99 19.01 3.53 25.88
C GLN A 99 20.49 3.63 26.26
N ARG A 100 21.39 2.93 25.54
CA ARG A 100 22.84 3.05 25.75
C ARG A 100 23.36 4.47 25.52
N VAL A 101 22.93 5.11 24.43
CA VAL A 101 23.32 6.49 24.10
C VAL A 101 22.85 7.46 25.18
N LEU A 102 21.61 7.31 25.66
CA LEU A 102 21.07 8.16 26.73
C LEU A 102 21.70 7.90 28.11
N ALA A 103 22.17 6.68 28.37
CA ALA A 103 22.81 6.31 29.63
C ALA A 103 24.31 6.61 29.67
N GLY A 104 24.97 6.72 28.51
CA GLY A 104 26.39 7.02 28.37
C GLY A 104 26.72 8.50 28.10
N GLY A 105 25.69 9.34 27.97
CA GLY A 105 25.77 10.79 27.80
C GLY A 105 25.75 11.57 29.11
#